data_AF-A0A965JY27-F1
#
_entry.id   AF-A0A965JY27-F1
#
_cell.length_a   1.000
_cell.length_b   1.000
_cell.length_c   1.000
_cell.angle_alpha   90.00
_cell.angle_beta   90.00
_cell.angle_gamma   90.00
#
_symmetry.space_group_name_H-M   'P 1'
#
loop_
_entity.id
_entity.type
_entity.pdbx_description
1 polymer ?
#
loop_
_entity_poly.entity_id
_entity_poly.type
_entity_poly.pdbx_seq_one_letter_code
_entity_poly.pdbx_strand_id
1 'polypeptide(L)'
;MNQLEEEKRISAQQRGQIEVLERQVEELIAQQKTFYQDINNRLKRFEPQTMEVEGVQGTVQPGEKEAYEVALKAFQDSQLKRAENLFETFTKKYSNSPYWPLAQFWLGNAQYGLKNYKEAITNLQALIKKYPLHGRIPDAMLTLGNSQLEAGQKAAAKKTLDTLISKYPESEAANLAKSIVKSIKIEKK
;
A
#
# COMPACT_ATOMS: atom_id res chain seq x y z
N MET A 1 -46.48 -41.21 -54.01
CA MET A 1 -45.38 -40.21 -54.08
C MET A 1 -45.23 -39.37 -52.81
N ASN A 2 -46.24 -39.26 -51.92
CA ASN A 2 -46.20 -38.27 -50.82
C ASN A 2 -45.40 -38.63 -49.54
N GLN A 3 -45.07 -39.89 -49.26
CA GLN A 3 -44.40 -40.25 -48.00
C GLN A 3 -42.88 -40.00 -48.03
N LEU A 4 -42.23 -40.34 -49.14
CA LEU A 4 -40.78 -40.17 -49.29
C LEU A 4 -40.35 -38.70 -49.33
N GLU A 5 -41.17 -37.83 -49.92
CA GLU A 5 -40.92 -36.38 -49.93
C GLU A 5 -41.09 -35.77 -48.53
N GLU A 6 -42.09 -36.25 -47.78
CA GLU A 6 -42.34 -35.81 -46.39
C GLU A 6 -41.21 -36.26 -45.45
N GLU A 7 -40.74 -37.50 -45.56
CA GLU A 7 -39.58 -37.99 -44.79
C GLU A 7 -38.30 -37.19 -45.09
N LYS A 8 -38.06 -36.84 -46.37
CA LYS A 8 -36.92 -35.98 -46.75
C LYS A 8 -37.04 -34.59 -46.15
N ARG A 9 -38.25 -34.02 -46.11
CA ARG A 9 -38.53 -32.72 -45.49
C ARG A 9 -38.29 -32.76 -43.98
N ILE A 10 -38.80 -33.77 -43.30
CA ILE A 10 -38.60 -33.97 -41.85
C ILE A 10 -37.11 -34.18 -41.54
N SER A 11 -36.41 -35.01 -42.33
CA SER A 11 -34.97 -35.23 -42.16
C SER A 11 -34.15 -33.95 -42.36
N ALA A 12 -34.52 -33.11 -43.34
CA ALA A 12 -33.91 -31.80 -43.53
C ALA A 12 -34.19 -30.86 -42.34
N GLN A 13 -35.42 -30.85 -41.84
CA GLN A 13 -35.81 -30.05 -40.66
C GLN A 13 -35.07 -30.50 -39.40
N GLN A 14 -34.95 -31.81 -39.17
CA GLN A 14 -34.19 -32.38 -38.05
C GLN A 14 -32.71 -32.03 -38.14
N ARG A 15 -32.09 -32.11 -39.33
CA ARG A 15 -30.71 -31.67 -39.54
C ARG A 15 -30.53 -30.18 -39.22
N GLY A 16 -31.47 -29.33 -39.66
CA GLY A 16 -31.45 -27.91 -39.32
C GLY A 16 -31.60 -27.66 -37.82
N GLN A 17 -32.45 -28.43 -37.12
CA GLN A 17 -32.58 -28.34 -35.67
C GLN A 17 -31.32 -28.80 -34.94
N ILE A 18 -30.66 -29.88 -35.41
CA ILE A 18 -29.39 -30.37 -34.85
C ILE A 18 -28.31 -29.29 -35.00
N GLU A 19 -28.17 -28.69 -36.18
CA GLU A 19 -27.16 -27.64 -36.41
C GLU A 19 -27.39 -26.42 -35.51
N VAL A 20 -28.65 -26.00 -35.31
CA VAL A 20 -28.97 -24.91 -34.38
C VAL A 20 -28.65 -25.29 -32.94
N LEU A 21 -28.96 -26.52 -32.52
CA LEU A 21 -28.64 -27.02 -31.18
C LEU A 21 -27.13 -27.12 -30.95
N GLU A 22 -26.36 -27.58 -31.94
CA GLU A 22 -24.90 -27.64 -31.88
C GLU A 22 -24.30 -26.24 -31.70
N ARG A 23 -24.77 -25.25 -32.47
CA ARG A 23 -24.35 -23.85 -32.31
C ARG A 23 -24.71 -23.28 -30.93
N GLN A 24 -25.91 -23.58 -30.42
CA GLN A 24 -26.32 -23.16 -29.07
C GLN A 24 -25.44 -23.79 -27.99
N VAL A 25 -25.06 -25.06 -28.14
CA VAL A 25 -24.15 -25.75 -27.20
C VAL A 25 -22.76 -25.11 -27.24
N GLU A 26 -22.21 -24.82 -28.43
CA GLU A 26 -20.92 -24.14 -28.58
C GLU A 26 -20.94 -22.75 -27.94
N GLU A 27 -22.01 -21.98 -28.15
CA GLU A 27 -22.18 -20.67 -27.55
C GLU A 27 -22.27 -20.76 -26.02
N LEU A 28 -23.05 -21.71 -25.49
CA LEU A 28 -23.16 -21.95 -24.05
C LEU A 28 -21.80 -22.34 -23.43
N ILE A 29 -21.01 -23.17 -24.11
CA ILE A 29 -19.66 -23.54 -23.67
C ILE A 29 -18.74 -22.31 -23.65
N ALA A 30 -18.81 -21.46 -24.69
CA ALA A 30 -18.02 -20.23 -24.77
C ALA A 30 -18.40 -19.22 -23.67
N GLN A 31 -19.71 -19.04 -23.43
CA GLN A 31 -20.23 -18.20 -22.35
C GLN A 31 -19.79 -18.73 -20.98
N GLN A 32 -19.92 -20.04 -20.75
CA GLN A 32 -19.48 -20.69 -19.51
C GLN A 32 -17.97 -20.50 -19.27
N LYS A 33 -17.14 -20.69 -20.31
CA LYS A 33 -15.69 -20.48 -20.22
C LYS A 33 -15.35 -19.04 -19.85
N THR A 34 -15.99 -18.07 -20.49
CA THR A 34 -15.81 -16.64 -20.20
C THR A 34 -16.20 -16.34 -18.75
N PHE A 35 -17.33 -16.88 -18.29
CA PHE A 35 -17.80 -16.71 -16.92
C PHE A 35 -16.82 -17.28 -15.89
N TYR A 36 -16.28 -18.49 -16.11
CA TYR A 36 -15.25 -19.04 -15.23
C TYR A 36 -13.96 -18.22 -15.22
N GLN A 37 -13.55 -17.68 -16.36
CA GLN A 37 -12.38 -16.80 -16.44
C GLN A 37 -12.62 -15.50 -15.67
N ASP A 38 -13.78 -14.87 -15.82
CA ASP A 38 -14.14 -13.67 -15.06
C ASP A 38 -14.16 -13.95 -13.54
N ILE A 39 -14.84 -15.03 -13.12
CA ILE A 39 -14.85 -15.47 -11.73
C ILE A 39 -13.44 -15.68 -11.20
N ASN A 40 -12.59 -16.42 -11.92
CA ASN A 40 -11.21 -16.68 -11.50
C ASN A 40 -10.40 -15.38 -11.38
N ASN A 41 -10.56 -14.45 -12.32
CA ASN A 41 -9.88 -13.17 -12.28
C ASN A 41 -10.38 -12.31 -11.09
N ARG A 42 -11.67 -12.35 -10.79
CA ARG A 42 -12.25 -11.66 -9.65
C ARG A 42 -11.78 -12.30 -8.34
N LEU A 43 -11.81 -13.62 -8.21
CA LEU A 43 -11.33 -14.36 -7.05
C LEU A 43 -9.86 -14.06 -6.77
N LYS A 44 -8.99 -14.06 -7.79
CA LYS A 44 -7.57 -13.71 -7.64
C LYS A 44 -7.34 -12.33 -7.02
N ARG A 45 -8.21 -11.36 -7.29
CA ARG A 45 -8.13 -10.01 -6.66
C ARG A 45 -8.48 -10.03 -5.17
N PHE A 46 -9.17 -11.06 -4.71
CA PHE A 46 -9.52 -11.30 -3.31
C PHE A 46 -8.61 -12.34 -2.65
N GLU A 47 -7.62 -12.88 -3.35
CA GLU A 47 -6.59 -13.73 -2.78
C GLU A 47 -5.40 -12.89 -2.31
N PRO A 48 -4.86 -13.13 -1.10
CA PRO A 48 -3.65 -12.47 -0.65
C PRO A 48 -2.48 -12.73 -1.61
N GLN A 49 -1.80 -11.67 -2.04
CA GLN A 49 -0.69 -11.77 -3.01
C GLN A 49 0.65 -11.57 -2.30
N THR A 50 1.63 -12.43 -2.57
CA THR A 50 3.00 -12.19 -2.09
C THR A 50 3.65 -11.14 -2.99
N MET A 51 4.09 -10.03 -2.39
CA MET A 51 4.70 -8.92 -3.11
C MET A 51 5.90 -8.38 -2.32
N GLU A 52 6.81 -7.75 -3.05
CA GLU A 52 7.88 -6.93 -2.46
C GLU A 52 7.54 -5.45 -2.62
N VAL A 53 7.53 -4.70 -1.52
CA VAL A 53 7.23 -3.28 -1.47
C VAL A 53 8.41 -2.56 -0.82
N GLU A 54 9.14 -1.74 -1.59
CA GLU A 54 10.35 -1.03 -1.15
C GLU A 54 11.32 -1.90 -0.31
N GLY A 55 11.57 -3.14 -0.77
CA GLY A 55 12.50 -4.07 -0.11
C GLY A 55 11.90 -4.89 1.05
N VAL A 56 10.59 -4.78 1.30
CA VAL A 56 9.87 -5.61 2.28
C VAL A 56 9.00 -6.62 1.56
N GLN A 57 9.33 -7.90 1.73
CA GLN A 57 8.52 -9.00 1.23
C GLN A 57 7.41 -9.34 2.21
N GLY A 58 6.20 -9.54 1.71
CA GLY A 58 5.07 -9.92 2.53
C GLY A 58 3.83 -10.24 1.74
N THR A 59 2.83 -10.76 2.44
CA THR A 59 1.53 -11.07 1.87
C THR A 59 0.62 -9.85 1.97
N VAL A 60 0.28 -9.28 0.82
CA VAL A 60 -0.64 -8.14 0.67
C VAL A 60 -2.07 -8.65 0.63
N GLN A 61 -2.91 -8.16 1.54
CA GLN A 61 -4.33 -8.51 1.60
C GLN A 61 -5.15 -7.76 0.54
N PRO A 62 -6.34 -8.27 0.17
CA PRO A 62 -7.25 -7.55 -0.72
C PRO A 62 -7.60 -6.15 -0.21
N GLY A 63 -7.58 -5.17 -1.11
CA GLY A 63 -7.87 -3.77 -0.81
C GLY A 63 -6.78 -3.06 0.02
N GLU A 64 -5.73 -3.75 0.45
CA GLU A 64 -4.62 -3.14 1.21
C GLU A 64 -3.89 -2.09 0.38
N LYS A 65 -3.46 -2.44 -0.84
CA LYS A 65 -2.80 -1.50 -1.75
C LYS A 65 -3.66 -0.25 -2.00
N GLU A 66 -4.95 -0.43 -2.28
CA GLU A 66 -5.88 0.68 -2.52
C GLU A 66 -6.04 1.57 -1.28
N ALA A 67 -6.16 0.97 -0.08
CA ALA A 67 -6.23 1.73 1.17
C ALA A 67 -4.96 2.57 1.40
N TYR A 68 -3.78 2.02 1.09
CA TYR A 68 -2.52 2.76 1.15
C TYR A 68 -2.49 3.91 0.13
N GLU A 69 -2.88 3.66 -1.11
CA GLU A 69 -2.89 4.66 -2.19
C GLU A 69 -3.86 5.81 -1.89
N VAL A 70 -5.04 5.52 -1.34
CA VAL A 70 -6.01 6.55 -0.90
C VAL A 70 -5.44 7.40 0.23
N ALA A 71 -4.75 6.79 1.20
CA ALA A 71 -4.08 7.52 2.29
C ALA A 71 -2.95 8.42 1.77
N LEU A 72 -2.12 7.88 0.86
CA LEU A 72 -1.03 8.62 0.24
C LEU A 72 -1.53 9.78 -0.61
N LYS A 73 -2.60 9.58 -1.38
CA LYS A 73 -3.22 10.65 -2.17
C LYS A 73 -3.74 11.78 -1.28
N ALA A 74 -4.38 11.46 -0.15
CA ALA A 74 -4.81 12.47 0.81
C ALA A 74 -3.62 13.27 1.37
N PHE A 75 -2.48 12.62 1.62
CA PHE A 75 -1.25 13.31 2.05
C PHE A 75 -0.70 14.24 0.97
N GLN A 76 -0.60 13.76 -0.28
CA GLN A 76 -0.15 14.54 -1.44
C GLN A 76 -1.03 15.76 -1.71
N ASP A 77 -2.34 15.62 -1.50
CA ASP A 77 -3.31 16.70 -1.62
C ASP A 77 -3.34 17.62 -0.39
N SER A 78 -2.35 17.50 0.52
CA SER A 78 -2.20 18.29 1.75
C SER A 78 -3.37 18.17 2.74
N GLN A 79 -4.21 17.14 2.60
CA GLN A 79 -5.32 16.83 3.51
C GLN A 79 -4.79 16.07 4.73
N LEU A 80 -3.89 16.69 5.51
CA LEU A 80 -3.08 16.02 6.53
C LEU A 80 -3.93 15.29 7.58
N LYS A 81 -5.04 15.87 8.04
CA LYS A 81 -5.92 15.22 9.02
C LYS A 81 -6.59 13.97 8.46
N ARG A 82 -6.98 14.00 7.18
CA ARG A 82 -7.53 12.83 6.49
C ARG A 82 -6.46 11.76 6.29
N ALA A 83 -5.25 12.16 5.89
CA ALA A 83 -4.12 11.26 5.72
C ALA A 83 -3.75 10.56 7.04
N GLU A 84 -3.66 11.31 8.15
CA GLU A 84 -3.43 10.77 9.49
C GLU A 84 -4.46 9.67 9.81
N ASN A 85 -5.75 9.98 9.73
CA ASN A 85 -6.80 9.00 10.02
C ASN A 85 -6.70 7.74 9.14
N LEU A 86 -6.47 7.90 7.83
CA LEU A 86 -6.37 6.79 6.89
C LEU A 86 -5.13 5.92 7.16
N PHE A 87 -3.98 6.52 7.43
CA PHE A 87 -2.78 5.76 7.77
C PHE A 87 -2.88 5.09 9.14
N GLU A 88 -3.52 5.70 10.14
CA GLU A 88 -3.78 5.03 11.42
C GLU A 88 -4.69 3.81 11.25
N THR A 89 -5.75 3.93 10.45
CA THR A 89 -6.60 2.78 10.12
C THR A 89 -5.79 1.71 9.40
N PHE A 90 -4.97 2.11 8.43
CA PHE A 90 -4.12 1.19 7.68
C PHE A 90 -3.15 0.42 8.58
N THR A 91 -2.38 1.11 9.42
CA THR A 91 -1.32 0.48 10.24
C THR A 91 -1.88 -0.42 11.33
N LYS A 92 -3.12 -0.16 11.80
CA LYS A 92 -3.86 -1.05 12.71
C LYS A 92 -4.43 -2.27 11.99
N LYS A 93 -5.04 -2.08 10.82
CA LYS A 93 -5.71 -3.16 10.06
C LYS A 93 -4.70 -4.11 9.40
N TYR A 94 -3.60 -3.57 8.88
CA TYR A 94 -2.62 -4.29 8.08
C TYR A 94 -1.25 -4.27 8.77
N SER A 95 -1.20 -4.71 10.03
CA SER A 95 0.00 -4.63 10.90
C SER A 95 1.21 -5.45 10.41
N ASN A 96 0.99 -6.45 9.56
CA ASN A 96 2.01 -7.31 8.95
C ASN A 96 2.21 -7.04 7.44
N SER A 97 1.61 -5.98 6.93
CA SER A 97 1.71 -5.60 5.52
C SER A 97 3.15 -5.20 5.15
N PRO A 98 3.61 -5.52 3.92
CA PRO A 98 4.84 -4.95 3.38
C PRO A 98 4.75 -3.42 3.14
N TYR A 99 3.56 -2.84 3.04
CA TYR A 99 3.34 -1.38 3.03
C TYR A 99 3.36 -0.74 4.42
N TRP A 100 3.30 -1.52 5.50
CA TRP A 100 3.28 -0.99 6.86
C TRP A 100 4.39 0.02 7.15
N PRO A 101 5.68 -0.22 6.82
CA PRO A 101 6.72 0.77 7.09
C PRO A 101 6.52 2.10 6.35
N LEU A 102 5.99 2.05 5.12
CA LEU A 102 5.64 3.24 4.36
C LEU A 102 4.46 3.99 4.98
N ALA A 103 3.41 3.27 5.36
CA ALA A 103 2.24 3.87 6.01
C ALA A 103 2.63 4.52 7.35
N GLN A 104 3.48 3.86 8.13
CA GLN A 104 3.99 4.37 9.40
C GLN A 104 4.86 5.63 9.20
N PHE A 105 5.69 5.66 8.15
CA PHE A 105 6.48 6.83 7.77
C PHE A 105 5.57 8.02 7.44
N TRP A 106 4.60 7.84 6.54
CA TRP A 106 3.70 8.93 6.15
C TRP A 106 2.76 9.36 7.26
N LEU A 107 2.33 8.45 8.15
CA LEU A 107 1.60 8.79 9.37
C LEU A 107 2.39 9.75 10.25
N GLY A 108 3.66 9.44 10.52
CA GLY A 108 4.54 10.30 11.32
C GLY A 108 4.75 11.68 10.68
N ASN A 109 4.88 11.75 9.36
CA ASN A 109 5.00 13.01 8.63
C ASN A 109 3.70 13.82 8.63
N ALA A 110 2.54 13.18 8.49
CA ALA A 110 1.24 13.83 8.60
C ALA A 110 1.03 14.44 9.99
N GLN A 111 1.35 13.67 11.03
CA GLN A 111 1.31 14.11 12.43
C GLN A 111 2.27 15.28 12.68
N TYR A 112 3.49 15.23 12.14
CA TYR A 112 4.42 16.35 12.20
C TYR A 112 3.84 17.61 11.56
N GLY A 113 3.27 17.51 10.35
CA GLY A 113 2.65 18.65 9.67
C GLY A 113 1.42 19.21 10.41
N LEU A 114 0.70 18.37 11.15
CA LEU A 114 -0.40 18.76 12.04
C LEU A 114 0.07 19.29 13.41
N LYS A 115 1.38 19.29 13.68
CA LYS A 115 1.99 19.61 14.98
C LYS A 115 1.63 18.64 16.12
N ASN A 116 1.16 17.44 15.76
CA ASN A 116 0.93 16.33 16.68
C ASN A 116 2.26 15.62 16.98
N TYR A 117 3.20 16.34 17.58
CA TYR A 117 4.59 15.90 17.67
C TYR A 117 4.78 14.67 18.56
N LYS A 118 3.94 14.48 19.60
CA LYS A 118 4.05 13.32 20.50
C LYS A 118 3.69 12.02 19.78
N GLU A 119 2.64 12.07 18.97
CA GLU A 119 2.16 10.97 18.14
C GLU A 119 3.17 10.68 17.04
N ALA A 120 3.68 11.72 16.36
CA ALA A 120 4.72 11.58 15.35
C ALA A 120 5.97 10.88 15.91
N ILE A 121 6.45 11.31 17.08
CA ILE A 121 7.59 10.70 17.78
C ILE A 121 7.34 9.21 18.03
N THR A 122 6.18 8.87 18.58
CA THR A 122 5.81 7.49 18.92
C THR A 122 5.78 6.61 17.67
N ASN A 123 5.13 7.09 16.61
CA ASN A 123 4.95 6.32 15.39
C ASN A 123 6.25 6.15 14.60
N LEU A 124 7.10 7.18 14.52
CA LEU A 124 8.40 7.11 13.85
C LEU A 124 9.39 6.22 14.63
N GLN A 125 9.37 6.24 15.96
CA GLN A 125 10.16 5.32 16.77
C GLN A 125 9.74 3.86 16.55
N ALA A 126 8.44 3.59 16.44
CA ALA A 126 7.93 2.25 16.13
C ALA A 126 8.43 1.77 14.75
N LEU A 127 8.43 2.65 13.75
CA LEU A 127 9.01 2.37 12.43
C LEU A 127 10.48 2.00 12.52
N ILE A 128 11.30 2.88 13.12
CA ILE A 128 12.76 2.69 13.23
C ILE A 128 13.10 1.41 14.00
N LYS A 129 12.32 1.09 15.04
CA LYS A 129 12.51 -0.13 15.82
C LYS A 129 12.15 -1.40 15.05
N LYS A 130 11.03 -1.39 14.32
CA LYS A 130 10.51 -2.58 13.62
C LYS A 130 11.22 -2.85 12.30
N TYR A 131 11.63 -1.80 11.57
CA TYR A 131 12.25 -1.88 10.25
C TYR A 131 13.56 -1.09 10.16
N PRO A 132 14.58 -1.39 10.98
CA PRO A 132 15.79 -0.57 11.11
C PRO A 132 16.63 -0.44 9.83
N LEU A 133 16.41 -1.32 8.84
CA LEU A 133 17.16 -1.36 7.56
C LEU A 133 16.35 -0.81 6.37
N HIS A 134 15.13 -0.33 6.59
CA HIS A 134 14.27 0.14 5.51
C HIS A 134 14.83 1.43 4.88
N GLY A 135 14.68 1.60 3.56
CA GLY A 135 15.25 2.74 2.83
C GLY A 135 14.77 4.12 3.31
N ARG A 136 13.61 4.17 3.95
CA ARG A 136 13.02 5.40 4.54
C ARG A 136 13.53 5.74 5.94
N ILE A 137 14.33 4.89 6.58
CA ILE A 137 14.79 5.14 7.95
C ILE A 137 15.59 6.44 8.10
N PRO A 138 16.49 6.84 7.18
CA PRO A 138 17.19 8.11 7.28
C PRO A 138 16.22 9.30 7.36
N ASP A 139 15.22 9.35 6.48
CA ASP A 139 14.20 10.41 6.46
C ASP A 139 13.31 10.34 7.70
N ALA A 140 12.92 9.14 8.14
CA ALA A 140 12.12 8.96 9.35
C ALA A 140 12.86 9.47 10.60
N MET A 141 14.17 9.26 10.68
CA MET A 141 15.00 9.78 11.76
C MET A 141 15.13 11.30 11.72
N LEU A 142 15.20 11.90 10.53
CA LEU A 142 15.21 13.35 10.37
C LEU A 142 13.89 13.95 10.86
N THR A 143 12.75 13.42 10.40
CA THR A 143 11.42 13.85 10.87
C THR A 143 11.28 13.64 12.37
N LEU A 144 11.73 12.50 12.92
CA LEU A 144 11.72 12.24 14.37
C LEU A 144 12.53 13.29 15.15
N GLY A 145 13.74 13.62 14.68
CA GLY A 145 14.58 14.65 15.29
C GLY A 145 13.90 16.02 15.27
N ASN A 146 13.27 16.39 14.15
CA ASN A 146 12.50 17.62 14.04
C ASN A 146 11.28 17.63 14.97
N SER A 147 10.48 16.55 15.00
CA SER A 147 9.37 16.41 15.95
C SER A 147 9.83 16.55 17.39
N GLN A 148 11.00 16.00 17.75
CA GLN A 148 11.56 16.14 19.08
C GLN A 148 11.97 17.59 19.39
N LEU A 149 12.55 18.33 18.43
CA LEU A 149 12.88 19.75 18.61
C LEU A 149 11.63 20.58 18.85
N GLU A 150 10.63 20.40 18.01
CA GLU A 150 9.35 21.11 18.09
C GLU A 150 8.58 20.78 19.38
N ALA A 151 8.76 19.57 19.91
CA ALA A 151 8.25 19.17 21.22
C ALA A 151 9.12 19.65 22.41
N GLY A 152 10.18 20.45 22.17
CA GLY A 152 11.09 20.95 23.21
C GLY A 152 12.12 19.94 23.72
N GLN A 153 12.17 18.73 23.15
CA GLN A 153 13.07 17.65 23.57
C GLN A 153 14.46 17.77 22.91
N LYS A 154 15.12 18.92 23.08
CA LYS A 154 16.40 19.26 22.41
C LYS A 154 17.48 18.18 22.55
N ALA A 155 17.63 17.62 23.75
CA ALA A 155 18.63 16.57 24.02
C ALA A 155 18.32 15.27 23.25
N ALA A 156 17.05 14.87 23.21
CA ALA A 156 16.61 13.69 22.46
C ALA A 156 16.77 13.90 20.95
N ALA A 157 16.37 15.08 20.45
CA ALA A 157 16.56 15.46 19.05
C ALA A 157 18.02 15.38 18.62
N LYS A 158 18.93 15.99 19.41
CA LYS A 158 20.37 15.94 19.12
C LYS A 158 20.86 14.49 19.04
N LYS A 159 20.47 13.64 19.99
CA LYS A 159 20.84 12.21 19.99
C LYS A 159 20.34 11.47 18.74
N THR A 160 19.08 11.69 18.35
CA THR A 160 18.49 11.10 17.14
C THR A 160 19.25 11.53 15.89
N LEU A 161 19.49 12.84 15.75
CA LEU A 161 20.16 13.42 14.58
C LEU A 161 21.64 13.03 14.51
N ASP A 162 22.36 12.98 15.63
CA ASP A 162 23.73 12.46 15.68
C ASP A 162 23.79 10.99 15.25
N THR A 163 22.80 10.18 15.67
CA THR A 163 22.69 8.78 15.25
C THR A 163 22.43 8.67 13.74
N LEU A 164 21.57 9.52 13.18
CA LEU A 164 21.31 9.60 11.75
C LEU A 164 22.59 9.92 10.97
N ILE A 165 23.34 10.93 11.40
CA ILE A 165 24.61 11.33 10.79
C ILE A 165 25.64 10.20 10.83
N SER A 166 25.72 9.49 11.95
CA SER A 166 26.68 8.39 12.12
C SER A 166 26.31 7.13 11.33
N LYS A 167 25.03 6.78 11.25
CA LYS A 167 24.57 5.54 10.60
C LYS A 167 24.35 5.68 9.10
N TYR A 168 23.97 6.87 8.64
CA TYR A 168 23.62 7.12 7.24
C TYR A 168 24.35 8.36 6.68
N PRO A 169 25.69 8.43 6.78
CA PRO A 169 26.46 9.65 6.53
C PRO A 169 26.33 10.20 5.10
N GLU A 170 25.98 9.34 4.15
CA GLU A 170 25.82 9.66 2.72
C GLU A 170 24.39 10.08 2.35
N SER A 171 23.42 9.93 3.27
CA SER A 171 22.03 10.32 3.00
C SER A 171 21.86 11.85 2.99
N GLU A 172 20.93 12.33 2.17
CA GLU A 172 20.51 13.74 2.19
C GLU A 172 20.00 14.13 3.59
N ALA A 173 19.25 13.23 4.24
CA ALA A 173 18.77 13.40 5.60
C ALA A 173 19.90 13.66 6.61
N ALA A 174 21.03 12.95 6.49
CA ALA A 174 22.20 13.21 7.35
C ALA A 174 22.85 14.58 7.08
N ASN A 175 22.86 15.04 5.83
CA ASN A 175 23.37 16.38 5.51
C ASN A 175 22.50 17.48 6.11
N LEU A 176 21.18 17.33 6.06
CA LEU A 176 20.24 18.23 6.74
C LEU A 176 20.40 18.15 8.27
N ALA A 177 20.54 16.94 8.83
CA ALA A 177 20.76 16.73 10.25
C ALA A 177 22.01 17.43 10.78
N LYS A 178 23.13 17.44 10.03
CA LYS A 178 24.36 18.18 10.40
C LYS A 178 24.08 19.67 10.61
N SER A 179 23.28 20.27 9.73
CA SER A 179 22.91 21.69 9.82
C SER A 179 22.03 21.96 11.03
N ILE A 180 21.06 21.07 11.31
CA ILE A 180 20.17 21.18 12.47
C ILE A 180 20.96 21.03 13.78
N VAL A 181 21.84 20.03 13.90
CA VAL A 181 22.63 19.82 15.13
C VAL A 181 23.50 21.04 15.47
N LYS A 182 24.05 21.73 14.47
CA LYS A 182 24.82 22.97 14.67
C LYS A 182 23.97 24.12 15.22
N SER A 183 22.68 24.18 14.89
CA SER A 183 21.78 25.24 15.34
C SER A 183 21.17 24.98 16.73
N ILE A 184 21.19 23.73 17.22
CA ILE A 184 20.77 23.40 18.58
C ILE A 184 21.77 24.04 19.56
N LYS A 185 21.44 25.23 20.06
CA LYS A 185 22.16 25.88 21.16
C LYS A 185 22.08 24.96 22.38
N ILE A 186 23.20 24.34 22.74
CA ILE A 186 23.36 23.73 24.06
C ILE A 186 23.49 24.90 25.02
N GLU A 187 22.41 25.21 25.74
CA GLU A 187 22.48 26.07 26.92
C GLU A 187 23.49 25.42 27.87
N LYS A 188 24.70 26.00 27.93
CA LYS A 188 25.67 25.65 28.97
C LYS A 188 25.04 26.09 30.29
N LYS A 189 24.60 25.13 31.09
CA LYS A 189 24.39 25.35 32.52
C LYS A 189 25.74 25.55 33.20
#